data_AF-A0A257JK58-F1
#
_entry.id   AF-A0A257JK58-F1
#
_cell.length_a   1.000
_cell.length_b   1.000
_cell.length_c   1.000
_cell.angle_alpha   90.00
_cell.angle_beta   90.00
_cell.angle_gamma   90.00
#
_symmetry.space_group_name_H-M   'P 1'
#
loop_
_entity.id
_entity.type
_entity.pdbx_description
1 polymer ?
#
loop_
_entity_poly.entity_id
_entity_poly.type
_entity_poly.pdbx_seq_one_letter_code
_entity_poly.pdbx_strand_id
1 'polypeptide(L)'
;MHCPKRLETITHRIAAHFLPFLIGDQCPDITVSSTAESHSLRQIIEACTHNAESIPLDLPEIGAFTIKHLLLSKALVEGGTEHTVYLAAHDRIVTDHGINNQTGLDSAFDHEEHQVFYVGIVSSEFLDKNVTQERNNFDIPKVTMKQITKAAEDAAKIYLADPINTLIEAKAHTIERVVINFPRYSYLVQDNKEFARELPLNSKTEEAIYQAMSVYDYRKTRDLRRDLSALVSAETDPTQTAEFKQKLDQLTERVGKQERASLAEYVSKRKLIIDLLEHRLGFEDKDKQRLYTEEAVHKVICPLKVNSGDIEYGNHNLWLIDDRLAYYDFWASDQQIRKYAKSSECNDRPDLILFQGSNLLQRQGTDQPIVIVEFKRPARADYNDEENPIKQIYDYIRDLREHKVTDNNGRLITQIGADTPFFCYLICDITPRLKSILEDYKINQTLPGGRGFFGFNDTRRAYVEVLQYGQIVKDARLRHEAFFKELGIN
;
A
#
# COMPACT_ATOMS: atom_id res chain seq x y z
N MET A 1 -4.71 8.17 -47.43
CA MET A 1 -5.30 6.85 -47.09
C MET A 1 -4.35 5.77 -47.54
N HIS A 2 -3.89 4.90 -46.63
CA HIS A 2 -3.02 3.78 -46.95
C HIS A 2 -3.91 2.52 -47.09
N CYS A 3 -4.09 2.02 -48.32
CA CYS A 3 -4.77 0.74 -48.54
C CYS A 3 -3.76 -0.41 -48.29
N PRO A 4 -4.11 -1.45 -47.51
CA PRO A 4 -3.26 -2.63 -47.33
C PRO A 4 -2.95 -3.30 -48.68
N LYS A 5 -1.75 -3.86 -48.85
CA LYS A 5 -1.34 -4.52 -50.10
C LYS A 5 -1.55 -6.04 -50.10
N ARG A 6 -1.69 -6.68 -48.93
CA ARG A 6 -1.90 -8.13 -48.80
C ARG A 6 -3.39 -8.44 -48.91
N LEU A 7 -3.76 -9.38 -49.78
CA LEU A 7 -5.15 -9.78 -50.00
C LEU A 7 -5.78 -10.30 -48.71
N GLU A 8 -5.06 -11.14 -47.97
CA GLU A 8 -5.47 -11.66 -46.66
C GLU A 8 -5.86 -10.54 -45.68
N THR A 9 -5.07 -9.48 -45.58
CA THR A 9 -5.37 -8.33 -44.69
C THR A 9 -6.61 -7.56 -45.14
N ILE A 10 -6.82 -7.44 -46.45
CA ILE A 10 -8.04 -6.82 -47.00
C ILE A 10 -9.25 -7.68 -46.65
N THR A 11 -9.16 -9.00 -46.85
CA THR A 11 -10.25 -9.93 -46.55
C THR A 11 -10.59 -9.95 -45.07
N HIS A 12 -9.60 -9.95 -44.18
CA HIS A 12 -9.82 -9.82 -42.72
C HIS A 12 -10.54 -8.51 -42.36
N ARG A 13 -10.16 -7.38 -42.97
CA ARG A 13 -10.85 -6.10 -42.72
C ARG A 13 -12.28 -6.08 -43.25
N ILE A 14 -12.54 -6.70 -44.38
CA ILE A 14 -13.91 -6.85 -44.91
C ILE A 14 -14.73 -7.74 -43.96
N ALA A 15 -14.18 -8.88 -43.55
CA ALA A 15 -14.83 -9.79 -42.62
C ALA A 15 -15.11 -9.11 -41.28
N ALA A 16 -14.16 -8.33 -40.74
CA ALA A 16 -14.33 -7.53 -39.51
C ALA A 16 -15.42 -6.47 -39.65
N HIS A 17 -15.45 -5.73 -40.76
CA HIS A 17 -16.42 -4.65 -40.99
C HIS A 17 -17.86 -5.17 -41.12
N PHE A 18 -18.03 -6.31 -41.79
CA PHE A 18 -19.34 -6.94 -41.99
C PHE A 18 -19.62 -8.06 -40.99
N LEU A 19 -18.80 -8.19 -39.94
CA LEU A 19 -18.86 -9.28 -38.99
C LEU A 19 -20.28 -9.49 -38.41
N PRO A 20 -21.03 -8.44 -37.99
CA PRO A 20 -22.41 -8.61 -37.53
C PRO A 20 -23.37 -9.20 -38.59
N PHE A 21 -23.09 -9.02 -39.88
CA PHE A 21 -23.91 -9.58 -40.96
C PHE A 21 -23.49 -10.99 -41.36
N LEU A 22 -22.24 -11.39 -41.05
CA LEU A 22 -21.64 -12.63 -41.53
C LEU A 22 -21.64 -13.76 -40.48
N ILE A 23 -21.82 -13.46 -39.19
CA ILE A 23 -21.90 -14.50 -38.14
C ILE A 23 -23.31 -15.15 -38.05
N GLY A 24 -24.33 -14.51 -38.63
CA GLY A 24 -25.67 -15.11 -38.72
C GLY A 24 -25.69 -16.36 -39.61
N ASP A 25 -26.67 -17.24 -39.39
CA ASP A 25 -26.75 -18.53 -40.10
C ASP A 25 -27.00 -18.38 -41.63
N GLN A 26 -27.45 -17.20 -42.09
CA GLN A 26 -27.57 -16.84 -43.50
C GLN A 26 -26.38 -16.01 -44.02
N CYS A 27 -25.14 -16.45 -43.77
CA CYS A 27 -23.96 -15.83 -44.34
C CYS A 27 -23.90 -16.06 -45.87
N PRO A 28 -23.91 -15.00 -46.70
CA PRO A 28 -23.71 -15.14 -48.14
C PRO A 28 -22.32 -15.70 -48.47
N ASP A 29 -22.21 -16.47 -49.55
CA ASP A 29 -20.91 -16.95 -50.05
C ASP A 29 -20.17 -15.79 -50.74
N ILE A 30 -19.30 -15.12 -49.98
CA ILE A 30 -18.47 -14.01 -50.48
C ILE A 30 -17.04 -14.51 -50.68
N THR A 31 -16.51 -14.29 -51.89
CA THR A 31 -15.11 -14.58 -52.24
C THR A 31 -14.40 -13.29 -52.62
N VAL A 32 -13.22 -13.06 -52.03
CA VAL A 32 -12.36 -11.91 -52.33
C VAL A 32 -11.14 -12.43 -53.09
N SER A 33 -10.95 -11.95 -54.32
CA SER A 33 -9.88 -12.41 -55.22
C SER A 33 -8.95 -11.29 -55.68
N SER A 34 -7.69 -11.65 -55.91
CA SER A 34 -6.69 -10.86 -56.64
C SER A 34 -6.32 -11.58 -57.95
N THR A 35 -5.37 -11.03 -58.70
CA THR A 35 -4.83 -11.66 -59.92
C THR A 35 -4.13 -13.00 -59.68
N ALA A 36 -3.76 -13.34 -58.44
CA ALA A 36 -3.00 -14.55 -58.11
C ALA A 36 -3.65 -15.45 -57.05
N GLU A 37 -4.56 -14.91 -56.22
CA GLU A 37 -5.07 -15.58 -55.01
C GLU A 37 -6.57 -15.31 -54.84
N SER A 38 -7.27 -16.20 -54.11
CA SER A 38 -8.69 -16.08 -53.82
C SER A 38 -8.97 -16.61 -52.42
N HIS A 39 -9.71 -15.85 -51.61
CA HIS A 39 -10.09 -16.22 -50.25
C HIS A 39 -11.61 -16.17 -50.07
N SER A 40 -12.17 -17.23 -49.47
CA SER A 40 -13.57 -17.25 -49.03
C SER A 40 -13.69 -16.61 -47.65
N LEU A 41 -14.64 -15.69 -47.48
CA LEU A 41 -14.91 -15.08 -46.17
C LEU A 41 -15.45 -16.12 -45.18
N ARG A 42 -16.30 -17.05 -45.63
CA ARG A 42 -16.86 -18.09 -44.76
C ARG A 42 -15.75 -18.93 -44.14
N GLN A 43 -14.77 -19.36 -44.95
CA GLN A 43 -13.64 -20.16 -44.46
C GLN A 43 -12.78 -19.40 -43.46
N ILE A 44 -12.57 -18.09 -43.66
CA ILE A 44 -11.83 -17.25 -42.72
C ILE A 44 -12.58 -17.10 -41.39
N ILE A 45 -13.89 -16.87 -41.45
CA ILE A 45 -14.72 -16.74 -40.25
C ILE A 45 -14.76 -18.05 -39.48
N GLU A 46 -14.98 -19.19 -40.15
CA GLU A 46 -14.96 -20.52 -39.55
C GLU A 46 -13.60 -20.82 -38.89
N ALA A 47 -12.49 -20.53 -39.57
CA ALA A 47 -11.15 -20.71 -39.01
C ALA A 47 -10.85 -19.77 -37.82
N CYS A 48 -11.56 -18.66 -37.72
CA CYS A 48 -11.41 -17.68 -36.64
C CYS A 48 -12.49 -17.81 -35.55
N THR A 49 -13.38 -18.80 -35.63
CA THR A 49 -14.47 -19.02 -34.68
C THR A 49 -14.21 -20.28 -33.86
N HIS A 50 -14.23 -20.13 -32.54
CA HIS A 50 -13.89 -21.18 -31.59
C HIS A 50 -15.02 -21.39 -30.57
N ASN A 51 -15.05 -22.59 -30.00
CA ASN A 51 -15.92 -23.00 -28.89
C ASN A 51 -17.41 -22.62 -29.05
N ALA A 52 -17.98 -22.86 -30.23
CA ALA A 52 -19.35 -22.46 -30.53
C ALA A 52 -20.38 -23.33 -29.78
N GLU A 53 -21.25 -22.70 -28.99
CA GLU A 53 -22.29 -23.38 -28.21
C GLU A 53 -23.63 -22.68 -28.38
N SER A 54 -24.75 -23.41 -28.32
CA SER A 54 -26.09 -22.83 -28.37
C SER A 54 -26.93 -23.33 -27.20
N ILE A 55 -27.46 -22.39 -26.43
CA ILE A 55 -28.15 -22.66 -25.17
C ILE A 55 -29.53 -21.99 -25.20
N PRO A 56 -30.62 -22.67 -24.78
CA PRO A 56 -31.92 -22.05 -24.63
C PRO A 56 -31.94 -21.05 -23.47
N LEU A 57 -32.65 -19.95 -23.66
CA LEU A 57 -32.92 -18.90 -22.68
C LEU A 57 -34.43 -18.78 -22.48
N ASP A 58 -34.93 -19.30 -21.37
CA ASP A 58 -36.34 -19.12 -21.01
C ASP A 58 -36.53 -17.83 -20.20
N LEU A 59 -37.23 -16.86 -20.81
CA LEU A 59 -37.64 -15.64 -20.14
C LEU A 59 -39.13 -15.75 -19.78
N PRO A 60 -39.47 -15.85 -18.47
CA PRO A 60 -40.86 -15.87 -18.02
C PRO A 60 -41.63 -14.68 -18.60
N GLU A 61 -42.86 -14.92 -19.06
CA GLU A 61 -43.79 -13.92 -19.63
C GLU A 61 -43.42 -13.35 -21.01
N ILE A 62 -42.22 -13.60 -21.55
CA ILE A 62 -41.79 -13.10 -22.87
C ILE A 62 -41.76 -14.24 -23.90
N GLY A 63 -41.15 -15.37 -23.56
CA GLY A 63 -41.06 -16.53 -24.44
C GLY A 63 -39.70 -17.21 -24.40
N ALA A 64 -39.51 -18.18 -25.29
CA ALA A 64 -38.28 -18.92 -25.47
C ALA A 64 -37.32 -18.18 -26.41
N PHE A 65 -36.07 -18.07 -26.00
CA PHE A 65 -34.97 -17.49 -26.74
C PHE A 65 -33.85 -18.52 -26.88
N THR A 66 -32.94 -18.28 -27.80
CA THR A 66 -31.70 -19.04 -27.92
C THR A 66 -30.54 -18.07 -27.95
N ILE A 67 -29.47 -18.39 -27.22
CA ILE A 67 -28.19 -17.69 -27.32
C ILE A 67 -27.13 -18.61 -27.91
N LYS A 68 -26.47 -18.15 -28.98
CA LYS A 68 -25.30 -18.78 -29.58
C LYS A 68 -24.05 -18.07 -29.08
N HIS A 69 -23.23 -18.76 -28.31
CA HIS A 69 -21.95 -18.30 -27.78
C HIS A 69 -20.84 -18.62 -28.77
N LEU A 70 -19.96 -17.66 -29.03
CA LEU A 70 -18.84 -17.78 -29.97
C LEU A 70 -17.61 -17.07 -29.41
N LEU A 71 -16.43 -17.63 -29.64
CA LEU A 71 -15.15 -16.98 -29.41
C LEU A 71 -14.50 -16.65 -30.74
N LEU A 72 -14.27 -15.37 -31.01
CA LEU A 72 -13.72 -14.90 -32.28
C LEU A 72 -12.28 -14.45 -32.11
N SER A 73 -11.38 -14.96 -32.95
CA SER A 73 -9.98 -14.52 -33.00
C SER A 73 -9.89 -13.01 -33.17
N LYS A 74 -8.99 -12.38 -32.39
CA LYS A 74 -8.73 -10.93 -32.41
C LYS A 74 -8.43 -10.37 -33.82
N ALA A 75 -7.83 -11.18 -34.70
CA ALA A 75 -7.57 -10.82 -36.10
C ALA A 75 -8.85 -10.54 -36.90
N LEU A 76 -9.98 -11.16 -36.54
CA LEU A 76 -11.28 -10.97 -37.17
C LEU A 76 -12.04 -9.77 -36.61
N VAL A 77 -11.65 -9.27 -35.44
CA VAL A 77 -12.34 -8.17 -34.72
C VAL A 77 -11.52 -6.87 -34.80
N GLU A 78 -10.59 -6.74 -35.77
CA GLU A 78 -9.77 -5.53 -35.94
C GLU A 78 -10.64 -4.27 -36.16
N GLY A 79 -10.94 -3.57 -35.06
CA GLY A 79 -11.80 -2.37 -35.01
C GLY A 79 -12.81 -2.37 -33.85
N GLY A 80 -13.18 -3.54 -33.33
CA GLY A 80 -14.06 -3.71 -32.16
C GLY A 80 -13.29 -4.21 -30.95
N THR A 81 -13.35 -3.50 -29.83
CA THR A 81 -12.59 -3.81 -28.60
C THR A 81 -13.45 -4.47 -27.52
N GLU A 82 -14.65 -4.93 -27.85
CA GLU A 82 -15.65 -5.28 -26.84
C GLU A 82 -16.24 -6.67 -27.04
N HIS A 83 -16.34 -7.40 -25.93
CA HIS A 83 -17.19 -8.56 -25.79
C HIS A 83 -18.64 -8.10 -25.97
N THR A 84 -19.34 -8.69 -26.93
CA THR A 84 -20.60 -8.12 -27.41
C THR A 84 -21.68 -9.20 -27.47
N VAL A 85 -22.90 -8.83 -27.07
CA VAL A 85 -24.11 -9.60 -27.33
C VAL A 85 -24.89 -8.89 -28.44
N TYR A 86 -25.17 -9.60 -29.51
CA TYR A 86 -26.02 -9.15 -30.61
C TYR A 86 -27.42 -9.74 -30.48
N LEU A 87 -28.42 -8.92 -30.75
CA LEU A 87 -29.81 -9.33 -30.88
C LEU A 87 -30.13 -9.47 -32.36
N ALA A 88 -30.61 -10.64 -32.75
CA ALA A 88 -30.91 -11.00 -34.12
C ALA A 88 -32.40 -11.27 -34.33
N ALA A 89 -32.90 -10.90 -35.50
CA ALA A 89 -34.23 -11.23 -35.99
C ALA A 89 -34.18 -11.61 -37.47
N HIS A 90 -34.90 -12.66 -37.85
CA HIS A 90 -34.90 -13.27 -39.17
C HIS A 90 -33.46 -13.51 -39.67
N ASP A 91 -32.64 -14.11 -38.81
CA ASP A 91 -31.22 -14.43 -39.04
C ASP A 91 -30.31 -13.22 -39.31
N ARG A 92 -30.74 -12.00 -38.95
CA ARG A 92 -29.94 -10.77 -39.11
C ARG A 92 -29.76 -10.05 -37.79
N ILE A 93 -28.54 -9.58 -37.53
CA ILE A 93 -28.24 -8.72 -36.38
C ILE A 93 -28.93 -7.36 -36.56
N VAL A 94 -29.60 -6.91 -35.50
CA VAL A 94 -30.37 -5.66 -35.47
C VAL A 94 -29.73 -4.65 -34.52
N THR A 95 -29.36 -5.09 -33.31
CA THR A 95 -28.75 -4.24 -32.27
C THR A 95 -27.65 -4.98 -31.52
N ASP A 96 -26.68 -4.25 -31.01
CA ASP A 96 -25.57 -4.74 -30.20
C ASP A 96 -25.65 -4.23 -28.75
N HIS A 97 -25.02 -4.98 -27.84
CA HIS A 97 -24.89 -4.64 -26.42
C HIS A 97 -23.52 -5.10 -25.92
N GLY A 98 -22.64 -4.14 -25.63
CA GLY A 98 -21.32 -4.41 -25.05
C GLY A 98 -21.44 -4.89 -23.60
N ILE A 99 -20.71 -5.95 -23.25
CA ILE A 99 -20.78 -6.59 -21.93
C ILE A 99 -19.47 -6.52 -21.13
N ASN A 100 -18.47 -5.76 -21.60
CA ASN A 100 -17.16 -5.63 -20.94
C ASN A 100 -17.29 -5.25 -19.45
N ASN A 101 -18.12 -4.25 -19.14
CA ASN A 101 -18.30 -3.78 -17.76
C ASN A 101 -18.94 -4.85 -16.86
N GLN A 102 -19.84 -5.67 -17.42
CA GLN A 102 -20.58 -6.68 -16.71
C GLN A 102 -19.75 -7.95 -16.47
N THR A 103 -18.81 -8.26 -17.37
CA THR A 103 -17.91 -9.41 -17.26
C THR A 103 -16.54 -9.06 -16.65
N GLY A 104 -16.13 -7.79 -16.73
CA GLY A 104 -14.79 -7.33 -16.35
C GLY A 104 -13.72 -7.51 -17.41
N LEU A 105 -14.07 -8.16 -18.53
CA LEU A 105 -13.15 -8.42 -19.62
C LEU A 105 -13.14 -7.19 -20.52
N ASP A 106 -12.04 -6.44 -20.50
CA ASP A 106 -11.88 -5.21 -21.28
C ASP A 106 -11.08 -5.45 -22.58
N SER A 107 -10.57 -6.66 -22.75
CA SER A 107 -9.69 -7.04 -23.84
C SER A 107 -9.86 -8.52 -24.14
N ALA A 108 -9.34 -8.93 -25.31
CA ALA A 108 -9.22 -10.33 -25.65
C ALA A 108 -8.54 -11.15 -24.54
N PHE A 109 -8.93 -12.41 -24.43
CA PHE A 109 -8.35 -13.40 -23.53
C PHE A 109 -7.83 -14.61 -24.31
N ASP A 110 -6.96 -15.40 -23.69
CA ASP A 110 -6.38 -16.60 -24.30
C ASP A 110 -7.38 -17.76 -24.30
N HIS A 111 -7.51 -18.43 -25.45
CA HIS A 111 -8.21 -19.69 -25.63
C HIS A 111 -7.47 -20.53 -26.66
N GLU A 112 -6.97 -21.71 -26.28
CA GLU A 112 -6.32 -22.68 -27.19
C GLU A 112 -5.29 -22.04 -28.15
N GLU A 113 -4.35 -21.23 -27.63
CA GLU A 113 -3.32 -20.49 -28.38
C GLU A 113 -3.81 -19.25 -29.17
N HIS A 114 -5.10 -18.92 -29.12
CA HIS A 114 -5.68 -17.76 -29.77
C HIS A 114 -6.10 -16.69 -28.76
N GLN A 115 -5.86 -15.43 -29.10
CA GLN A 115 -6.45 -14.28 -28.43
C GLN A 115 -7.84 -14.04 -29.01
N VAL A 116 -8.88 -14.16 -28.19
CA VAL A 116 -10.29 -14.15 -28.63
C VAL A 116 -11.14 -13.11 -27.91
N PHE A 117 -12.17 -12.62 -28.61
CA PHE A 117 -13.28 -11.86 -28.03
C PHE A 117 -14.54 -12.73 -28.00
N TYR A 118 -15.42 -12.43 -27.04
CA TYR A 118 -16.70 -13.12 -26.93
C TYR A 118 -17.76 -12.45 -27.79
N VAL A 119 -18.52 -13.26 -28.51
CA VAL A 119 -19.74 -12.86 -29.21
C VAL A 119 -20.90 -13.77 -28.82
N GLY A 120 -21.96 -13.17 -28.29
CA GLY A 120 -23.25 -13.83 -28.09
C GLY A 120 -24.24 -13.40 -29.16
N ILE A 121 -25.00 -14.32 -29.75
CA ILE A 121 -26.09 -14.00 -30.68
C ILE A 121 -27.39 -14.52 -30.10
N VAL A 122 -28.31 -13.62 -29.81
CA VAL A 122 -29.62 -13.92 -29.23
C VAL A 122 -30.67 -13.85 -30.33
N SER A 123 -31.43 -14.93 -30.52
CA SER A 123 -32.53 -15.01 -31.48
C SER A 123 -33.79 -15.60 -30.84
N SER A 124 -34.97 -15.20 -31.35
CA SER A 124 -36.26 -15.79 -30.96
C SER A 124 -37.37 -15.38 -31.92
N GLU A 125 -38.47 -16.14 -31.93
CA GLU A 125 -39.70 -15.73 -32.64
C GLU A 125 -40.27 -14.38 -32.13
N PHE A 126 -40.01 -14.06 -30.86
CA PHE A 126 -40.45 -12.79 -30.28
C PHE A 126 -39.69 -11.62 -30.92
N LEU A 127 -38.37 -11.74 -31.08
CA LEU A 127 -37.56 -10.72 -31.76
C LEU A 127 -37.97 -10.58 -33.24
N ASP A 128 -38.26 -11.70 -33.91
CA ASP A 128 -38.73 -11.69 -35.30
C ASP A 128 -40.01 -10.88 -35.49
N LYS A 129 -40.99 -11.06 -34.59
CA LYS A 129 -42.29 -10.37 -34.67
C LYS A 129 -42.22 -8.88 -34.33
N ASN A 130 -41.21 -8.45 -33.58
CA ASN A 130 -41.10 -7.10 -33.05
C ASN A 130 -39.94 -6.29 -33.68
N VAL A 131 -39.38 -6.72 -34.81
CA VAL A 131 -38.37 -5.96 -35.56
C VAL A 131 -39.03 -4.96 -36.51
N THR A 132 -38.44 -3.77 -36.65
CA THR A 132 -38.87 -2.76 -37.64
C THR A 132 -38.69 -3.25 -39.08
N GLN A 133 -39.45 -2.69 -40.03
CA GLN A 133 -39.32 -3.04 -41.46
C GLN A 133 -37.91 -2.80 -42.01
N GLU A 134 -37.23 -1.76 -41.52
CA GLU A 134 -35.85 -1.41 -41.88
C GLU A 134 -34.81 -2.32 -41.21
N ARG A 135 -35.22 -3.17 -40.25
CA ARG A 135 -34.37 -4.09 -39.48
C ARG A 135 -33.18 -3.42 -38.80
N ASN A 136 -33.37 -2.17 -38.36
CA ASN A 136 -32.36 -1.37 -37.65
C ASN A 136 -32.69 -1.18 -36.16
N ASN A 137 -33.88 -1.60 -35.73
CA ASN A 137 -34.31 -1.50 -34.33
C ASN A 137 -35.48 -2.46 -34.04
N PHE A 138 -35.75 -2.66 -32.74
CA PHE A 138 -36.89 -3.41 -32.23
C PHE A 138 -37.97 -2.47 -31.66
N ASP A 139 -39.24 -2.77 -31.96
CA ASP A 139 -40.40 -2.13 -31.33
C ASP A 139 -40.80 -2.88 -30.04
N ILE A 140 -39.88 -2.87 -29.07
CA ILE A 140 -40.01 -3.59 -27.79
C ILE A 140 -39.95 -2.57 -26.64
N PRO A 141 -40.81 -2.67 -25.61
CA PRO A 141 -40.73 -1.82 -24.43
C PRO A 141 -39.35 -1.89 -23.75
N LYS A 142 -38.83 -0.76 -23.28
CA LYS A 142 -37.49 -0.68 -22.65
C LYS A 142 -37.30 -1.64 -21.47
N VAL A 143 -38.36 -1.91 -20.71
CA VAL A 143 -38.30 -2.83 -19.56
C VAL A 143 -38.06 -4.26 -20.04
N THR A 144 -38.80 -4.69 -21.07
CA THR A 144 -38.64 -6.01 -21.71
C THR A 144 -37.27 -6.15 -22.36
N MET A 145 -36.80 -5.11 -23.07
CA MET A 145 -35.45 -5.12 -23.64
C MET A 145 -34.37 -5.32 -22.57
N LYS A 146 -34.49 -4.62 -21.43
CA LYS A 146 -33.58 -4.82 -20.28
C LYS A 146 -33.62 -6.24 -19.71
N GLN A 147 -34.78 -6.88 -19.68
CA GLN A 147 -34.89 -8.27 -19.23
C GLN A 147 -34.17 -9.23 -20.18
N ILE A 148 -34.33 -9.05 -21.49
CA ILE A 148 -33.65 -9.84 -22.52
C ILE A 148 -32.14 -9.64 -22.44
N THR A 149 -31.65 -8.40 -22.42
CA THR A 149 -30.21 -8.13 -22.32
C THR A 149 -29.64 -8.67 -21.02
N LYS A 150 -30.37 -8.57 -19.91
CA LYS A 150 -29.92 -9.08 -18.61
C LYS A 150 -29.80 -10.62 -18.60
N ALA A 151 -30.76 -11.34 -19.17
CA ALA A 151 -30.68 -12.78 -19.29
C ALA A 151 -29.51 -13.21 -20.19
N ALA A 152 -29.28 -12.49 -21.28
CA ALA A 152 -28.14 -12.75 -22.16
C ALA A 152 -26.79 -12.46 -21.47
N GLU A 153 -26.68 -11.37 -20.70
CA GLU A 153 -25.51 -11.07 -19.86
C GLU A 153 -25.23 -12.18 -18.85
N ASP A 154 -26.26 -12.70 -18.18
CA ASP A 154 -26.11 -13.74 -17.16
C ASP A 154 -25.69 -15.08 -17.79
N ALA A 155 -26.24 -15.44 -18.96
CA ALA A 155 -25.75 -16.61 -19.71
C ALA A 155 -24.34 -16.42 -20.24
N ALA A 156 -23.99 -15.22 -20.73
CA ALA A 156 -22.62 -14.91 -21.14
C ALA A 156 -21.63 -15.06 -19.99
N LYS A 157 -21.98 -14.66 -18.77
CA LYS A 157 -21.14 -14.85 -17.57
C LYS A 157 -20.93 -16.32 -17.21
N ILE A 158 -21.94 -17.16 -17.40
CA ILE A 158 -21.83 -18.61 -17.18
C ILE A 158 -20.87 -19.21 -18.21
N TYR A 159 -21.03 -18.87 -19.48
CA TYR A 159 -20.14 -19.32 -20.55
C TYR A 159 -18.70 -18.81 -20.38
N LEU A 160 -18.52 -17.57 -19.92
CA LEU A 160 -17.23 -16.94 -19.66
C LEU A 160 -16.71 -17.18 -18.23
N ALA A 161 -17.21 -18.19 -17.52
CA ALA A 161 -16.85 -18.41 -16.12
C ALA A 161 -15.33 -18.56 -15.92
N ASP A 162 -14.65 -19.31 -16.79
CA ASP A 162 -13.22 -19.57 -16.71
C ASP A 162 -12.35 -18.30 -16.90
N PRO A 163 -12.50 -17.51 -17.98
CA PRO A 163 -11.75 -16.26 -18.12
C PRO A 163 -12.10 -15.23 -17.04
N ILE A 164 -13.35 -15.18 -16.58
CA ILE A 164 -13.76 -14.30 -15.48
C ILE A 164 -13.09 -14.73 -14.16
N ASN A 165 -13.05 -16.04 -13.87
CA ASN A 165 -12.38 -16.56 -12.68
C ASN A 165 -10.87 -16.28 -12.71
N THR A 166 -10.23 -16.41 -13.88
CA THR A 166 -8.82 -16.07 -14.07
C THR A 166 -8.56 -14.59 -13.76
N LEU A 167 -9.45 -13.71 -14.22
CA LEU A 167 -9.39 -12.28 -13.89
C LEU A 167 -9.55 -12.02 -12.38
N ILE A 168 -10.50 -12.69 -11.73
CA ILE A 168 -10.73 -12.60 -10.28
C ILE A 168 -9.49 -13.05 -9.52
N GLU A 169 -8.81 -14.11 -9.96
CA GLU A 169 -7.58 -14.61 -9.34
C GLU A 169 -6.42 -13.62 -9.47
N ALA A 170 -6.22 -13.04 -10.65
CA ALA A 170 -5.21 -11.99 -10.85
C ALA A 170 -5.49 -10.76 -9.97
N LYS A 171 -6.77 -10.40 -9.82
CA LYS A 171 -7.21 -9.30 -8.94
C LYS A 171 -7.01 -9.64 -7.46
N ALA A 172 -7.29 -10.88 -7.05
CA ALA A 172 -7.06 -11.37 -5.69
C ALA A 172 -5.57 -11.29 -5.31
N HIS A 173 -4.66 -11.62 -6.23
CA HIS A 173 -3.22 -11.47 -6.00
C HIS A 173 -2.80 -9.99 -5.94
N THR A 174 -3.46 -9.12 -6.70
CA THR A 174 -3.22 -7.67 -6.60
C THR A 174 -3.75 -7.11 -5.27
N ILE A 175 -4.90 -7.58 -4.78
CA ILE A 175 -5.43 -7.27 -3.45
C ILE A 175 -4.45 -7.68 -2.36
N GLU A 176 -3.88 -8.88 -2.46
CA GLU A 176 -2.88 -9.39 -1.50
C GLU A 176 -1.68 -8.42 -1.39
N ARG A 177 -1.13 -7.99 -2.52
CA ARG A 177 -0.04 -7.00 -2.55
C ARG A 177 -0.44 -5.65 -1.94
N VAL A 178 -1.64 -5.16 -2.26
CA VAL A 178 -2.16 -3.90 -1.70
C VAL A 178 -2.32 -4.02 -0.18
N VAL A 179 -2.82 -5.14 0.33
CA VAL A 179 -2.98 -5.36 1.77
C VAL A 179 -1.63 -5.48 2.48
N ILE A 180 -0.63 -6.13 1.87
CA ILE A 180 0.74 -6.20 2.43
C ILE A 180 1.36 -4.80 2.54
N ASN A 181 1.24 -4.00 1.48
CA ASN A 181 1.83 -2.65 1.41
C ASN A 181 1.02 -1.62 2.23
N PHE A 182 -0.29 -1.81 2.35
CA PHE A 182 -1.24 -0.93 3.03
C PHE A 182 -2.11 -1.72 4.01
N PRO A 183 -1.53 -2.24 5.11
CA PRO A 183 -2.19 -3.18 6.00
C PRO A 183 -3.37 -2.56 6.78
N ARG A 184 -3.55 -1.24 6.74
CA ARG A 184 -4.74 -0.55 7.24
C ARG A 184 -6.04 -1.09 6.65
N TYR A 185 -6.03 -1.57 5.40
CA TYR A 185 -7.23 -2.13 4.76
C TYR A 185 -7.38 -3.63 4.93
N SER A 186 -6.44 -4.31 5.60
CA SER A 186 -6.47 -5.76 5.80
C SER A 186 -7.78 -6.24 6.44
N TYR A 187 -8.35 -5.47 7.37
CA TYR A 187 -9.58 -5.84 8.05
C TYR A 187 -10.83 -5.89 7.15
N LEU A 188 -10.78 -5.27 5.96
CA LEU A 188 -11.85 -5.32 4.97
C LEU A 188 -11.89 -6.67 4.24
N VAL A 189 -10.76 -7.37 4.20
CA VAL A 189 -10.55 -8.55 3.36
C VAL A 189 -10.50 -9.79 4.25
N GLN A 190 -11.56 -10.59 4.22
CA GLN A 190 -11.56 -11.91 4.86
C GLN A 190 -11.01 -12.97 3.92
N ASP A 191 -11.44 -12.93 2.66
CA ASP A 191 -10.94 -13.74 1.57
C ASP A 191 -10.67 -12.85 0.35
N ASN A 192 -9.50 -13.02 -0.27
CA ASN A 192 -9.06 -12.17 -1.39
C ASN A 192 -9.94 -12.38 -2.64
N LYS A 193 -10.40 -13.62 -2.91
CA LYS A 193 -11.23 -13.93 -4.09
C LYS A 193 -12.66 -13.43 -3.91
N GLU A 194 -13.24 -13.58 -2.72
CA GLU A 194 -14.56 -13.02 -2.40
C GLU A 194 -14.55 -11.49 -2.50
N PHE A 195 -13.57 -10.83 -1.89
CA PHE A 195 -13.45 -9.39 -1.97
C PHE A 195 -13.20 -8.90 -3.41
N ALA A 196 -12.42 -9.64 -4.21
CA ALA A 196 -12.22 -9.34 -5.63
C ALA A 196 -13.52 -9.30 -6.44
N ARG A 197 -14.50 -10.15 -6.09
CA ARG A 197 -15.84 -10.20 -6.71
C ARG A 197 -16.73 -9.03 -6.28
N GLU A 198 -16.58 -8.54 -5.05
CA GLU A 198 -17.32 -7.37 -4.56
C GLU A 198 -16.83 -6.06 -5.19
N LEU A 199 -15.54 -5.99 -5.49
CA LEU A 199 -14.94 -4.82 -6.12
C LEU A 199 -15.41 -4.66 -7.57
N PRO A 200 -15.52 -3.41 -8.09
CA PRO A 200 -15.80 -3.17 -9.50
C PRO A 200 -14.87 -3.99 -10.41
N LEU A 201 -15.43 -4.65 -11.42
CA LEU A 201 -14.67 -5.61 -12.24
C LEU A 201 -13.51 -4.96 -13.02
N ASN A 202 -13.59 -3.66 -13.29
CA ASN A 202 -12.54 -2.86 -13.92
C ASN A 202 -11.40 -2.42 -12.97
N SER A 203 -11.51 -2.66 -11.66
CA SER A 203 -10.44 -2.35 -10.69
C SER A 203 -9.30 -3.37 -10.78
N LYS A 204 -8.41 -3.18 -11.77
CA LYS A 204 -7.31 -4.11 -12.08
C LYS A 204 -5.95 -3.66 -11.53
N THR A 205 -5.76 -2.36 -11.32
CA THR A 205 -4.50 -1.79 -10.83
C THR A 205 -4.48 -1.71 -9.31
N GLU A 206 -3.29 -1.71 -8.71
CA GLU A 206 -3.14 -1.49 -7.27
C GLU A 206 -3.79 -0.17 -6.82
N GLU A 207 -3.63 0.91 -7.61
CA GLU A 207 -4.24 2.20 -7.30
C GLU A 207 -5.78 2.14 -7.32
N ALA A 208 -6.38 1.50 -8.33
CA ALA A 208 -7.83 1.37 -8.40
C ALA A 208 -8.39 0.53 -7.24
N ILE A 209 -7.69 -0.56 -6.88
CA ILE A 209 -8.04 -1.39 -5.72
C ILE A 209 -7.90 -0.60 -4.43
N TYR A 210 -6.80 0.14 -4.24
CA TYR A 210 -6.58 1.02 -3.10
C TYR A 210 -7.68 2.08 -2.96
N GLN A 211 -8.03 2.75 -4.07
CA GLN A 211 -9.11 3.73 -4.11
C GLN A 211 -10.44 3.09 -3.70
N ALA A 212 -10.77 1.91 -4.25
CA ALA A 212 -11.98 1.21 -3.86
C ALA A 212 -11.96 0.86 -2.36
N MET A 213 -10.88 0.27 -1.85
CA MET A 213 -10.72 -0.05 -0.42
C MET A 213 -10.92 1.17 0.48
N SER A 214 -10.39 2.35 0.09
CA SER A 214 -10.59 3.59 0.85
C SER A 214 -12.07 3.99 0.97
N VAL A 215 -12.85 3.75 -0.09
CA VAL A 215 -14.31 3.98 -0.08
C VAL A 215 -15.01 2.97 0.82
N TYR A 216 -14.61 1.70 0.81
CA TYR A 216 -15.14 0.68 1.72
C TYR A 216 -14.78 0.97 3.18
N ASP A 217 -13.53 1.38 3.48
CA ASP A 217 -13.09 1.82 4.80
C ASP A 217 -13.97 2.95 5.34
N TYR A 218 -14.15 4.00 4.53
CA TYR A 218 -15.02 5.12 4.89
C TYR A 218 -16.45 4.67 5.22
N ARG A 219 -17.06 3.82 4.38
CA ARG A 219 -18.42 3.30 4.60
C ARG A 219 -18.50 2.49 5.89
N LYS A 220 -17.58 1.54 6.10
CA LYS A 220 -17.55 0.69 7.31
C LYS A 220 -17.32 1.50 8.59
N THR A 221 -16.42 2.49 8.55
CA THR A 221 -16.14 3.38 9.67
C THR A 221 -17.32 4.29 10.00
N ARG A 222 -18.00 4.83 8.99
CA ARG A 222 -19.23 5.60 9.18
C ARG A 222 -20.33 4.75 9.82
N ASP A 223 -20.55 3.54 9.30
CA ASP A 223 -21.57 2.63 9.83
C ASP A 223 -21.23 2.22 11.27
N LEU A 224 -19.96 1.94 11.58
CA LEU A 224 -19.49 1.67 12.94
C LEU A 224 -19.77 2.82 13.91
N ARG A 225 -19.47 4.07 13.51
CA ARG A 225 -19.75 5.26 14.32
C ARG A 225 -21.23 5.43 14.59
N ARG A 226 -22.07 5.18 13.59
CA ARG A 226 -23.53 5.22 13.73
C ARG A 226 -24.00 4.16 14.73
N ASP A 227 -23.51 2.93 14.60
CA ASP A 227 -23.90 1.82 15.48
C ASP A 227 -23.46 2.09 16.93
N LEU A 228 -22.25 2.63 17.15
CA LEU A 228 -21.76 3.07 18.47
C LEU A 228 -22.62 4.20 19.06
N SER A 229 -22.93 5.23 18.27
CA SER A 229 -23.78 6.35 18.73
C SER A 229 -25.18 5.90 19.11
N ALA A 230 -25.76 4.95 18.38
CA ALA A 230 -27.04 4.35 18.71
C ALA A 230 -27.01 3.56 20.01
N LEU A 231 -25.91 2.84 20.30
CA LEU A 231 -25.74 2.17 21.59
C LEU A 231 -25.58 3.13 22.76
N VAL A 232 -24.79 4.21 22.58
CA VAL A 232 -24.55 5.21 23.64
C VAL A 232 -25.82 6.01 23.97
N SER A 233 -26.69 6.23 22.98
CA SER A 233 -27.92 7.02 23.15
C SER A 233 -29.11 6.19 23.64
N ALA A 234 -28.93 4.89 23.86
CA ALA A 234 -29.99 4.04 24.40
C ALA A 234 -30.24 4.39 25.89
N GLU A 235 -31.45 4.85 26.22
CA GLU A 235 -31.82 5.37 27.55
C GLU A 235 -31.91 4.29 28.66
N THR A 236 -31.99 3.01 28.29
CA THR A 236 -31.99 1.89 29.23
C THR A 236 -30.57 1.45 29.51
N ASP A 237 -30.18 1.27 30.78
CA ASP A 237 -28.91 0.62 31.15
C ASP A 237 -28.88 -0.80 30.53
N PRO A 238 -28.14 -1.02 29.43
CA PRO A 238 -28.36 -2.19 28.59
C PRO A 238 -27.61 -3.42 29.09
N THR A 239 -26.94 -3.31 30.24
CA THR A 239 -26.02 -4.33 30.80
C THR A 239 -26.68 -5.69 31.10
N GLN A 240 -28.01 -5.81 30.96
CA GLN A 240 -28.77 -7.00 31.35
C GLN A 240 -29.43 -7.81 30.21
N THR A 241 -29.50 -7.34 28.95
CA THR A 241 -30.08 -8.14 27.85
C THR A 241 -29.02 -8.88 27.04
N ALA A 242 -29.29 -10.14 26.70
CA ALA A 242 -28.38 -10.97 25.90
C ALA A 242 -28.10 -10.36 24.51
N GLU A 243 -29.12 -9.74 23.90
CA GLU A 243 -29.00 -9.07 22.60
C GLU A 243 -28.08 -7.86 22.63
N PHE A 244 -28.09 -7.08 23.71
CA PHE A 244 -27.16 -5.96 23.84
C PHE A 244 -25.73 -6.43 23.99
N LYS A 245 -25.48 -7.43 24.85
CA LYS A 245 -24.15 -8.02 25.02
C LYS A 245 -23.61 -8.52 23.69
N GLN A 246 -24.42 -9.24 22.91
CA GLN A 246 -24.03 -9.71 21.59
C GLN A 246 -23.68 -8.56 20.63
N LYS A 247 -24.47 -7.47 20.62
CA LYS A 247 -24.16 -6.28 19.79
C LYS A 247 -22.88 -5.58 20.24
N LEU A 248 -22.66 -5.45 21.55
CA LEU A 248 -21.44 -4.86 22.11
C LEU A 248 -20.21 -5.69 21.75
N ASP A 249 -20.30 -7.02 21.87
CA ASP A 249 -19.21 -7.94 21.50
C ASP A 249 -18.87 -7.80 20.01
N GLN A 250 -19.87 -7.78 19.13
CA GLN A 250 -19.68 -7.58 17.69
C GLN A 250 -19.01 -6.24 17.36
N LEU A 251 -19.39 -5.16 18.04
CA LEU A 251 -18.79 -3.84 17.80
C LEU A 251 -17.36 -3.77 18.35
N THR A 252 -17.11 -4.36 19.52
CA THR A 252 -15.77 -4.44 20.11
C THR A 252 -14.84 -5.23 19.20
N GLU A 253 -15.31 -6.35 18.62
CA GLU A 253 -14.55 -7.13 17.65
C GLU A 253 -14.24 -6.32 16.38
N ARG A 254 -15.23 -5.57 15.84
CA ARG A 254 -15.06 -4.70 14.68
C ARG A 254 -14.02 -3.60 14.93
N VAL A 255 -14.10 -2.92 16.08
CA VAL A 255 -13.11 -1.92 16.52
C VAL A 255 -11.74 -2.56 16.64
N GLY A 256 -11.64 -3.71 17.33
CA GLY A 256 -10.37 -4.42 17.52
C GLY A 256 -9.72 -4.86 16.20
N LYS A 257 -10.51 -5.20 15.16
CA LYS A 257 -9.98 -5.48 13.81
C LYS A 257 -9.42 -4.22 13.15
N GLN A 258 -10.10 -3.08 13.24
CA GLN A 258 -9.61 -1.80 12.69
C GLN A 258 -8.36 -1.28 13.41
N GLU A 259 -8.31 -1.39 14.74
CA GLU A 259 -7.14 -0.99 15.53
C GLU A 259 -5.91 -1.85 15.20
N ARG A 260 -6.08 -3.17 15.10
CA ARG A 260 -4.98 -4.07 14.67
C ARG A 260 -4.45 -3.71 13.28
N ALA A 261 -5.34 -3.42 12.33
CA ALA A 261 -4.95 -2.99 10.98
C ALA A 261 -4.22 -1.63 10.97
N SER A 262 -4.65 -0.69 11.81
CA SER A 262 -4.01 0.62 11.97
C SER A 262 -2.62 0.51 12.62
N LEU A 263 -2.52 -0.34 13.65
CA LEU A 263 -1.24 -0.67 14.27
C LEU A 263 -0.29 -1.35 13.29
N ALA A 264 -0.80 -2.23 12.43
CA ALA A 264 -0.02 -2.85 11.37
C ALA A 264 0.56 -1.82 10.40
N GLU A 265 -0.23 -0.83 10.00
CA GLU A 265 0.26 0.26 9.14
C GLU A 265 1.37 1.06 9.83
N TYR A 266 1.19 1.37 11.12
CA TYR A 266 2.19 2.07 11.91
C TYR A 266 3.51 1.29 12.00
N VAL A 267 3.42 -0.01 12.29
CA VAL A 267 4.58 -0.90 12.42
C VAL A 267 5.27 -1.11 11.07
N SER A 268 4.53 -1.25 9.96
CA SER A 268 5.09 -1.31 8.61
C SER A 268 5.87 -0.05 8.24
N LYS A 269 5.36 1.14 8.58
CA LYS A 269 6.09 2.41 8.36
C LYS A 269 7.39 2.45 9.16
N ARG A 270 7.37 1.99 10.42
CA ARG A 270 8.58 1.87 11.24
C ARG A 270 9.60 0.90 10.64
N LYS A 271 9.15 -0.22 10.06
CA LYS A 271 10.02 -1.17 9.34
C LYS A 271 10.80 -0.48 8.21
N LEU A 272 10.11 0.32 7.40
CA LEU A 272 10.76 1.07 6.30
C LEU A 272 11.88 1.99 6.80
N ILE A 273 11.69 2.63 7.95
CA ILE A 273 12.71 3.47 8.59
C ILE A 273 13.89 2.64 9.10
N ILE A 274 13.64 1.47 9.69
CA ILE A 274 14.69 0.55 10.14
C ILE A 274 15.51 0.05 8.94
N ASP A 275 14.83 -0.36 7.86
CA ASP A 275 15.46 -0.81 6.62
C ASP A 275 16.31 0.30 5.99
N LEU A 276 15.80 1.54 6.01
CA LEU A 276 16.56 2.72 5.57
C LEU A 276 17.80 2.96 6.45
N LEU A 277 17.68 2.89 7.77
CA LEU A 277 18.82 3.03 8.68
C LEU A 277 19.87 1.97 8.36
N GLU A 278 19.47 0.70 8.30
CA GLU A 278 20.38 -0.43 8.01
C GLU A 278 21.11 -0.24 6.67
N HIS A 279 20.40 0.19 5.63
CA HIS A 279 21.02 0.51 4.35
C HIS A 279 22.08 1.62 4.47
N ARG A 280 21.80 2.66 5.27
CA ARG A 280 22.73 3.78 5.53
C ARG A 280 23.92 3.41 6.41
N LEU A 281 23.97 2.22 7.01
CA LEU A 281 25.17 1.71 7.69
C LEU A 281 26.21 1.13 6.73
N GLY A 282 25.82 0.87 5.47
CA GLY A 282 26.68 0.26 4.46
C GLY A 282 27.48 1.27 3.62
N PHE A 283 27.84 0.84 2.40
CA PHE A 283 28.52 1.69 1.43
C PHE A 283 27.55 2.58 0.65
N GLU A 284 27.87 3.87 0.59
CA GLU A 284 27.26 4.84 -0.32
C GLU A 284 27.68 4.56 -1.78
N ASP A 285 28.95 4.22 -1.98
CA ASP A 285 29.52 3.83 -3.28
C ASP A 285 30.23 2.49 -3.09
N LYS A 286 29.61 1.42 -3.60
CA LYS A 286 30.12 0.04 -3.45
C LYS A 286 31.43 -0.16 -4.21
N ASP A 287 31.60 0.49 -5.36
CA ASP A 287 32.79 0.34 -6.21
C ASP A 287 34.01 0.98 -5.55
N LYS A 288 33.80 2.14 -4.90
CA LYS A 288 34.86 2.84 -4.15
C LYS A 288 34.95 2.45 -2.69
N GLN A 289 34.11 1.53 -2.22
CA GLN A 289 33.98 1.15 -0.81
C GLN A 289 33.83 2.36 0.13
N ARG A 290 33.13 3.40 -0.34
CA ARG A 290 32.92 4.63 0.42
C ARG A 290 31.70 4.45 1.32
N LEU A 291 31.91 4.50 2.63
CA LEU A 291 30.83 4.43 3.63
C LEU A 291 30.01 5.72 3.67
N TYR A 292 28.75 5.60 4.08
CA TYR A 292 27.92 6.76 4.38
C TYR A 292 28.53 7.61 5.52
N THR A 293 28.24 8.91 5.48
CA THR A 293 28.67 9.86 6.51
C THR A 293 27.80 9.76 7.77
N GLU A 294 28.32 10.29 8.87
CA GLU A 294 27.56 10.47 10.12
C GLU A 294 26.29 11.29 9.90
N GLU A 295 26.39 12.38 9.12
CA GLU A 295 25.26 13.22 8.73
C GLU A 295 24.14 12.41 8.03
N ALA A 296 24.52 11.46 7.16
CA ALA A 296 23.56 10.64 6.42
C ALA A 296 22.80 9.67 7.32
N VAL A 297 23.45 9.15 8.37
CA VAL A 297 22.83 8.26 9.36
C VAL A 297 21.97 9.07 10.34
N HIS A 298 22.50 10.19 10.85
CA HIS A 298 21.81 11.08 11.77
C HIS A 298 20.48 11.57 11.17
N LYS A 299 20.44 11.97 9.89
CA LYS A 299 19.20 12.40 9.21
C LYS A 299 18.08 11.37 9.19
N VAL A 300 18.40 10.07 9.27
CA VAL A 300 17.36 9.02 9.39
C VAL A 300 16.73 9.05 10.78
N ILE A 301 17.52 9.38 11.80
CA ILE A 301 17.13 9.39 13.22
C ILE A 301 16.47 10.72 13.61
N CYS A 302 17.04 11.85 13.22
CA CYS A 302 16.53 13.19 13.56
C CYS A 302 16.91 14.21 12.48
N PRO A 303 16.05 15.18 12.14
CA PRO A 303 16.43 16.29 11.27
C PRO A 303 17.50 17.17 11.91
N LEU A 304 18.41 17.71 11.10
CA LEU A 304 19.55 18.50 11.57
C LEU A 304 19.25 19.99 11.69
N LYS A 305 19.96 20.68 12.59
CA LYS A 305 19.95 22.13 12.80
C LYS A 305 18.58 22.67 13.19
N VAL A 306 17.78 21.84 13.85
CA VAL A 306 16.43 22.17 14.32
C VAL A 306 16.27 21.79 15.79
N ASN A 307 15.27 22.39 16.43
CA ASN A 307 14.75 21.93 17.70
C ASN A 307 13.27 21.56 17.61
N SER A 308 12.76 20.95 18.67
CA SER A 308 11.35 20.58 18.85
C SER A 308 10.32 21.70 18.56
N GLY A 309 10.70 22.98 18.66
CA GLY A 309 9.82 24.11 18.33
C GLY A 309 9.81 24.52 16.85
N ASP A 310 10.74 24.00 16.04
CA ASP A 310 10.87 24.34 14.62
C ASP A 310 10.10 23.38 13.70
N ILE A 311 9.74 22.19 14.18
CA ILE A 311 9.10 21.13 13.40
C ILE A 311 7.86 20.56 14.08
N GLU A 312 7.01 19.89 13.31
CA GLU A 312 5.84 19.20 13.85
C GLU A 312 6.25 18.08 14.83
N TYR A 313 5.49 17.93 15.91
CA TYR A 313 5.71 16.91 16.91
C TYR A 313 5.77 15.51 16.27
N GLY A 314 6.78 14.72 16.64
CA GLY A 314 6.97 13.37 16.13
C GLY A 314 7.68 13.28 14.76
N ASN A 315 8.14 14.40 14.18
CA ASN A 315 8.97 14.38 12.98
C ASN A 315 10.46 14.03 13.29
N HIS A 316 10.64 12.88 13.94
CA HIS A 316 11.93 12.27 14.26
C HIS A 316 11.74 10.76 14.53
N ASN A 317 12.82 9.98 14.46
CA ASN A 317 12.83 8.54 14.71
C ASN A 317 13.65 8.15 15.95
N LEU A 318 13.64 8.98 17.00
CA LEU A 318 14.40 8.75 18.24
C LEU A 318 14.06 7.40 18.94
N TRP A 319 12.86 6.87 18.69
CA TRP A 319 12.43 5.54 19.14
C TRP A 319 13.36 4.41 18.66
N LEU A 320 14.10 4.62 17.57
CA LEU A 320 15.14 3.69 17.09
C LEU A 320 16.17 3.43 18.19
N ILE A 321 16.60 4.46 18.91
CA ILE A 321 17.57 4.36 20.01
C ILE A 321 16.89 3.80 21.25
N ASP A 322 15.81 4.46 21.70
CA ASP A 322 15.03 4.06 22.87
C ASP A 322 13.63 4.69 22.76
N ASP A 323 12.56 3.92 23.00
CA ASP A 323 11.18 4.38 22.83
C ASP A 323 10.85 5.59 23.73
N ARG A 324 11.53 5.76 24.87
CA ARG A 324 11.31 6.89 25.80
C ARG A 324 11.74 8.22 25.19
N LEU A 325 12.73 8.22 24.30
CA LEU A 325 13.27 9.44 23.70
C LEU A 325 12.29 10.11 22.74
N ALA A 326 11.33 9.36 22.20
CA ALA A 326 10.33 9.89 21.28
C ALA A 326 9.30 10.83 21.93
N TYR A 327 9.29 10.95 23.27
CA TYR A 327 8.29 11.68 24.03
C TYR A 327 8.89 12.79 24.91
N TYR A 328 10.10 13.26 24.57
CA TYR A 328 10.70 14.43 25.22
C TYR A 328 10.06 15.71 24.69
N ASP A 329 9.72 16.63 25.60
CA ASP A 329 9.11 17.92 25.29
C ASP A 329 10.02 18.82 24.46
N PHE A 330 11.27 18.97 24.90
CA PHE A 330 12.23 19.85 24.26
C PHE A 330 13.52 19.11 23.91
N TRP A 331 13.90 19.18 22.65
CA TRP A 331 15.15 18.63 22.14
C TRP A 331 15.72 19.54 21.06
N ALA A 332 17.04 19.48 20.85
CA ALA A 332 17.75 20.21 19.79
C ALA A 332 18.75 19.28 19.10
N SER A 333 18.79 19.29 17.77
CA SER A 333 19.65 18.43 16.94
C SER A 333 20.58 19.22 16.05
N ASP A 334 21.88 18.91 16.06
CA ASP A 334 22.96 19.63 15.36
C ASP A 334 22.84 21.17 15.49
N GLN A 335 22.45 21.62 16.68
CA GLN A 335 22.21 23.03 16.97
C GLN A 335 23.27 23.55 17.93
N GLN A 336 23.79 24.74 17.65
CA GLN A 336 24.81 25.38 18.50
C GLN A 336 24.25 25.61 19.91
N ILE A 337 25.02 25.24 20.94
CA ILE A 337 24.62 25.36 22.35
C ILE A 337 24.12 26.78 22.68
N ARG A 338 24.84 27.82 22.23
CA ARG A 338 24.46 29.23 22.43
C ARG A 338 23.04 29.61 21.98
N LYS A 339 22.43 28.83 21.07
CA LYS A 339 21.08 29.14 20.57
C LYS A 339 19.98 28.79 21.57
N TYR A 340 20.22 27.85 22.49
CA TYR A 340 19.22 27.41 23.47
C TYR A 340 19.70 27.53 24.91
N ALA A 341 21.01 27.53 25.18
CA ALA A 341 21.59 27.82 26.49
C ALA A 341 21.86 29.33 26.64
N LYS A 342 21.04 30.02 27.44
CA LYS A 342 21.17 31.46 27.68
C LYS A 342 22.52 31.80 28.28
N SER A 343 23.18 32.82 27.71
CA SER A 343 24.50 33.33 28.12
C SER A 343 25.69 32.41 27.81
N SER A 344 25.47 31.30 27.09
CA SER A 344 26.56 30.50 26.55
C SER A 344 27.07 31.11 25.25
N GLU A 345 28.39 31.20 25.09
CA GLU A 345 29.06 31.58 23.83
C GLU A 345 29.52 30.35 23.03
N CYS A 346 29.18 29.14 23.48
CA CYS A 346 29.64 27.90 22.88
C CYS A 346 29.03 27.69 21.48
N ASN A 347 29.92 27.47 20.49
CA ASN A 347 29.57 27.23 19.09
C ASN A 347 29.39 25.76 18.75
N ASP A 348 29.71 24.87 19.69
CA ASP A 348 29.67 23.43 19.50
C ASP A 348 28.23 22.96 19.33
N ARG A 349 28.09 21.86 18.60
CA ARG A 349 26.81 21.30 18.16
C ARG A 349 26.74 19.86 18.62
N PRO A 350 26.12 19.60 19.78
CA PRO A 350 25.69 18.25 20.11
C PRO A 350 24.81 17.71 18.99
N ASP A 351 25.02 16.46 18.62
CA ASP A 351 24.19 15.81 17.62
C ASP A 351 22.73 15.82 18.04
N LEU A 352 22.45 15.45 19.28
CA LEU A 352 21.13 15.60 19.87
C LEU A 352 21.24 15.81 21.37
N ILE A 353 20.44 16.75 21.86
CA ILE A 353 20.24 16.97 23.30
C ILE A 353 18.76 17.03 23.61
N LEU A 354 18.34 16.41 24.70
CA LEU A 354 16.95 16.37 25.15
C LEU A 354 16.83 16.81 26.61
N PHE A 355 15.80 17.61 26.89
CA PHE A 355 15.55 18.25 28.18
C PHE A 355 14.16 17.91 28.72
N GLN A 356 13.97 18.10 30.02
CA GLN A 356 12.70 17.90 30.75
C GLN A 356 12.12 16.47 30.75
N GLY A 357 12.88 15.44 30.35
CA GLY A 357 12.46 14.05 30.47
C GLY A 357 11.28 13.68 29.54
N SER A 358 10.91 12.40 29.56
CA SER A 358 9.81 11.86 28.76
C SER A 358 8.45 12.15 29.42
N ASN A 359 7.50 12.73 28.68
CA ASN A 359 6.15 13.06 29.17
C ASN A 359 5.37 11.86 29.68
N LEU A 360 5.73 10.66 29.24
CA LEU A 360 5.12 9.41 29.69
C LEU A 360 5.46 9.07 31.16
N LEU A 361 6.57 9.61 31.68
CA LEU A 361 7.15 9.21 32.98
C LEU A 361 7.58 10.41 33.84
N GLN A 362 7.26 11.66 33.46
CA GLN A 362 7.60 12.85 34.23
C GLN A 362 6.99 12.76 35.64
N ARG A 363 7.86 12.77 36.66
CA ARG A 363 7.44 13.00 38.05
C ARG A 363 7.49 14.49 38.33
N GLN A 364 6.32 15.10 38.50
CA GLN A 364 6.21 16.53 38.79
C GLN A 364 7.09 16.89 40.01
N GLY A 365 7.90 17.94 39.87
CA GLY A 365 8.81 18.42 40.93
C GLY A 365 10.15 17.67 41.06
N THR A 366 10.54 16.84 40.08
CA THR A 366 11.86 16.17 40.05
C THR A 366 12.70 16.62 38.87
N ASP A 367 14.00 16.82 39.09
CA ASP A 367 14.96 17.07 38.02
C ASP A 367 15.16 15.79 37.20
N GLN A 368 14.72 15.81 35.95
CA GLN A 368 14.93 14.73 35.00
C GLN A 368 16.34 14.83 34.39
N PRO A 369 16.98 13.69 34.07
CA PRO A 369 18.29 13.71 33.44
C PRO A 369 18.22 14.39 32.07
N ILE A 370 19.27 15.13 31.74
CA ILE A 370 19.48 15.66 30.39
C ILE A 370 20.08 14.55 29.56
N VAL A 371 19.49 14.29 28.39
CA VAL A 371 19.99 13.26 27.49
C VAL A 371 20.87 13.89 26.42
N ILE A 372 22.06 13.35 26.20
CA ILE A 372 22.92 13.69 25.07
C ILE A 372 23.06 12.44 24.21
N VAL A 373 22.84 12.56 22.91
CA VAL A 373 23.17 11.50 21.95
C VAL A 373 24.23 12.04 21.02
N GLU A 374 25.32 11.28 20.89
CA GLU A 374 26.42 11.58 19.99
C GLU A 374 26.57 10.41 19.01
N PHE A 375 26.54 10.71 17.71
CA PHE A 375 26.78 9.75 16.66
C PHE A 375 28.25 9.79 16.25
N LYS A 376 28.75 8.66 15.76
CA LYS A 376 29.97 8.63 14.97
C LYS A 376 29.72 7.95 13.64
N ARG A 377 30.51 8.28 12.62
CA ARG A 377 30.50 7.58 11.33
C ARG A 377 30.58 6.05 11.53
N PRO A 378 29.79 5.25 10.79
CA PRO A 378 29.91 3.79 10.78
C PRO A 378 31.35 3.32 10.50
N ALA A 379 31.77 2.26 11.17
CA ALA A 379 33.11 1.66 11.09
C ALA A 379 34.30 2.65 11.26
N ARG A 380 34.10 3.77 11.96
CA ARG A 380 35.18 4.73 12.24
C ARG A 380 36.27 4.09 13.12
N ALA A 381 37.52 4.14 12.65
CA ALA A 381 38.67 3.55 13.34
C ALA A 381 39.77 4.57 13.71
N ASP A 382 39.71 5.76 13.11
CA ASP A 382 40.72 6.81 13.11
C ASP A 382 40.60 7.80 14.30
N TYR A 383 40.19 7.32 15.49
CA TYR A 383 40.06 8.16 16.68
C TYR A 383 41.42 8.63 17.23
N ASN A 384 41.56 9.95 17.39
CA ASN A 384 42.69 10.61 18.06
C ASN A 384 42.19 11.42 19.27
N ASP A 385 43.09 12.13 19.96
CA ASP A 385 42.76 12.86 21.20
C ASP A 385 41.88 14.11 20.96
N GLU A 386 41.93 14.69 19.76
CA GLU A 386 41.06 15.79 19.35
C GLU A 386 39.66 15.27 18.99
N GLU A 387 39.58 14.08 18.40
CA GLU A 387 38.35 13.45 17.94
C GLU A 387 37.84 12.36 18.91
N ASN A 388 38.12 12.51 20.20
CA ASN A 388 37.67 11.56 21.22
C ASN A 388 36.18 11.78 21.55
N PRO A 389 35.30 10.79 21.29
CA PRO A 389 33.85 10.97 21.45
C PRO A 389 33.43 11.14 22.91
N ILE A 390 34.12 10.52 23.86
CA ILE A 390 33.80 10.65 25.29
C ILE A 390 34.19 12.03 25.80
N LYS A 391 35.35 12.51 25.38
CA LYS A 391 35.80 13.88 25.68
C LYS A 391 34.79 14.90 25.14
N GLN A 392 34.33 14.73 23.90
CA GLN A 392 33.34 15.60 23.26
C GLN A 392 32.03 15.67 24.07
N ILE A 393 31.46 14.53 24.48
CA ILE A 393 30.28 14.48 25.37
C ILE A 393 30.55 15.23 26.68
N TYR A 394 31.71 15.03 27.29
CA TYR A 394 32.10 15.66 28.55
C TYR A 394 32.31 17.18 28.43
N ASP A 395 32.78 17.65 27.29
CA ASP A 395 32.91 19.07 26.98
C ASP A 395 31.53 19.72 26.83
N TYR A 396 30.57 19.06 26.18
CA TYR A 396 29.17 19.54 26.16
C TYR A 396 28.57 19.66 27.56
N ILE A 397 28.76 18.64 28.40
CA ILE A 397 28.26 18.67 29.79
C ILE A 397 28.85 19.86 30.55
N ARG A 398 30.16 20.13 30.38
CA ARG A 398 30.81 21.28 31.00
C ARG A 398 30.18 22.59 30.52
N ASP A 399 29.97 22.73 29.21
CA ASP A 399 29.51 23.98 28.60
C ASP A 399 28.02 24.25 28.85
N LEU A 400 27.23 23.21 29.15
CA LEU A 400 25.82 23.29 29.51
C LEU A 400 25.58 23.60 30.99
N ARG A 401 26.48 23.14 31.87
CA ARG A 401 26.34 23.36 33.32
C ARG A 401 26.24 24.85 33.64
N GLU A 402 25.43 25.15 34.65
CA GLU A 402 25.18 26.52 35.16
C GLU A 402 24.41 27.45 34.21
N HIS A 403 23.97 26.95 33.06
CA HIS A 403 23.16 27.71 32.11
C HIS A 403 21.66 27.43 32.26
N LYS A 404 20.84 28.37 31.75
CA LYS A 404 19.39 28.22 31.62
C LYS A 404 19.05 27.92 30.18
N VAL A 405 18.23 26.89 29.95
CA VAL A 405 17.78 26.49 28.62
C VAL A 405 16.43 27.13 28.32
N THR A 406 16.31 27.75 27.14
CA THR A 406 15.05 28.35 26.69
C THR A 406 14.66 27.94 25.29
N ASP A 407 13.36 27.96 25.02
CA ASP A 407 12.81 27.77 23.67
C ASP A 407 13.01 29.02 22.78
N ASN A 408 12.60 28.91 21.52
CA ASN A 408 12.64 30.00 20.55
C ASN A 408 11.82 31.25 20.97
N ASN A 409 10.83 31.08 21.85
CA ASN A 409 9.99 32.17 22.38
C ASN A 409 10.56 32.77 23.67
N GLY A 410 11.72 32.28 24.13
CA GLY A 410 12.37 32.71 25.36
C GLY A 410 11.77 32.12 26.65
N ARG A 411 10.83 31.18 26.55
CA ARG A 411 10.26 30.46 27.69
C ARG A 411 11.33 29.56 28.32
N LEU A 412 11.37 29.53 29.65
CA LEU A 412 12.30 28.69 30.39
C LEU A 412 11.90 27.21 30.26
N ILE A 413 12.80 26.41 29.71
CA ILE A 413 12.68 24.95 29.66
C ILE A 413 13.25 24.37 30.95
N THR A 414 14.54 24.58 31.21
CA THR A 414 15.17 24.05 32.42
C THR A 414 16.36 24.88 32.86
N GLN A 415 16.80 24.69 34.09
CA GLN A 415 18.06 25.22 34.60
C GLN A 415 19.00 24.06 34.93
N ILE A 416 20.21 24.12 34.41
CA ILE A 416 21.19 23.04 34.56
C ILE A 416 22.08 23.37 35.75
N GLY A 417 21.85 22.68 36.87
CA GLY A 417 22.63 22.84 38.09
C GLY A 417 23.89 21.98 38.12
N ALA A 418 24.69 22.15 39.17
CA ALA A 418 25.85 21.29 39.43
C ALA A 418 25.45 19.82 39.69
N ASP A 419 24.21 19.59 40.12
CA ASP A 419 23.70 18.29 40.48
C ASP A 419 22.82 17.63 39.41
N THR A 420 22.60 18.32 38.28
CA THR A 420 21.79 17.76 37.19
C THR A 420 22.48 16.53 36.58
N PRO A 421 21.83 15.35 36.58
CA PRO A 421 22.40 14.16 35.98
C PRO A 421 22.31 14.20 34.45
N PHE A 422 23.29 13.59 33.80
CA PHE A 422 23.33 13.42 32.35
C PHE A 422 23.28 11.95 31.98
N PHE A 423 22.44 11.61 31.00
CA PHE A 423 22.39 10.30 30.38
C PHE A 423 22.86 10.42 28.94
N CYS A 424 23.96 9.75 28.60
CA CYS A 424 24.62 9.96 27.33
C CYS A 424 24.59 8.66 26.51
N TYR A 425 24.19 8.75 25.25
CA TYR A 425 24.33 7.68 24.28
C TYR A 425 25.47 8.03 23.32
N LEU A 426 26.47 7.17 23.23
CA LEU A 426 27.45 7.19 22.14
C LEU A 426 27.09 6.08 21.15
N ILE A 427 26.71 6.46 19.94
CA ILE A 427 26.27 5.52 18.91
C ILE A 427 27.34 5.38 17.85
N CYS A 428 28.02 4.24 17.86
CA CYS A 428 29.17 3.98 17.00
C CYS A 428 29.53 2.49 16.95
N ASP A 429 30.25 2.08 15.91
CA ASP A 429 30.83 0.74 15.88
C ASP A 429 32.07 0.64 16.77
N ILE A 430 32.17 -0.46 17.53
CA ILE A 430 33.30 -0.70 18.44
C ILE A 430 34.51 -1.16 17.65
N THR A 431 35.53 -0.32 17.57
CA THR A 431 36.85 -0.64 17.02
C THR A 431 37.89 -0.84 18.14
N PRO A 432 39.04 -1.50 17.87
CA PRO A 432 40.08 -1.69 18.89
C PRO A 432 40.56 -0.38 19.51
N ARG A 433 40.68 0.69 18.71
CA ARG A 433 41.06 2.02 19.20
C ARG A 433 40.01 2.60 20.14
N LEU A 434 38.72 2.52 19.76
CA LEU A 434 37.65 3.01 20.63
C LEU A 434 37.60 2.23 21.94
N LYS A 435 37.79 0.91 21.91
CA LYS A 435 37.80 0.08 23.11
C LYS A 435 38.85 0.52 24.13
N SER A 436 40.07 0.85 23.68
CA SER A 436 41.10 1.45 24.54
C SER A 436 40.66 2.77 25.16
N ILE A 437 40.02 3.65 24.38
CA ILE A 437 39.47 4.92 24.89
C ILE A 437 38.41 4.65 25.96
N LEU A 438 37.50 3.68 25.73
CA LEU A 438 36.48 3.35 26.70
C LEU A 438 37.06 2.82 28.02
N GLU A 439 38.14 2.04 27.96
CA GLU A 439 38.86 1.56 29.14
C GLU A 439 39.49 2.72 29.93
N ASP A 440 40.16 3.65 29.25
CA ASP A 440 40.78 4.84 29.88
C ASP A 440 39.75 5.71 30.62
N TYR A 441 38.54 5.80 30.07
CA TYR A 441 37.44 6.60 30.62
C TYR A 441 36.52 5.80 31.57
N LYS A 442 36.82 4.53 31.86
CA LYS A 442 36.02 3.62 32.71
C LYS A 442 34.59 3.36 32.20
N ILE A 443 34.42 3.34 30.88
CA ILE A 443 33.17 3.02 30.18
C ILE A 443 33.29 1.64 29.53
N ASN A 444 33.77 0.67 30.31
CA ASN A 444 34.12 -0.68 29.84
C ASN A 444 33.27 -1.78 30.47
N GLN A 445 32.20 -1.43 31.20
CA GLN A 445 31.24 -2.41 31.71
C GLN A 445 30.34 -2.88 30.56
N THR A 446 30.10 -4.19 30.44
CA THR A 446 29.31 -4.70 29.32
C THR A 446 27.81 -4.56 29.59
N LEU A 447 27.08 -4.02 28.62
CA LEU A 447 25.62 -4.04 28.65
C LEU A 447 25.09 -5.48 28.53
N PRO A 448 23.92 -5.80 29.14
CA PRO A 448 23.29 -7.10 29.00
C PRO A 448 23.12 -7.52 27.54
N GLY A 449 23.40 -8.80 27.26
CA GLY A 449 23.36 -9.36 25.91
C GLY A 449 24.53 -8.97 25.02
N GLY A 450 25.58 -8.32 25.56
CA GLY A 450 26.77 -7.94 24.79
C GLY A 450 26.49 -6.85 23.75
N ARG A 451 25.47 -6.02 23.97
CA ARG A 451 24.99 -5.02 23.01
C ARG A 451 25.85 -3.75 22.95
N GLY A 452 26.79 -3.61 23.86
CA GLY A 452 27.63 -2.43 23.99
C GLY A 452 28.29 -2.34 25.36
N PHE A 453 28.71 -1.12 25.70
CA PHE A 453 29.36 -0.83 26.98
C PHE A 453 28.64 0.29 27.72
N PHE A 454 28.91 0.40 29.01
CA PHE A 454 28.47 1.54 29.79
C PHE A 454 29.50 1.91 30.87
N GLY A 455 29.33 3.10 31.43
CA GLY A 455 30.12 3.60 32.54
C GLY A 455 29.50 4.84 33.16
N PHE A 456 30.02 5.23 34.32
CA PHE A 456 29.58 6.42 35.02
C PHE A 456 30.78 7.30 35.39
N ASN A 457 30.62 8.61 35.18
CA ASN A 457 31.57 9.62 35.61
C ASN A 457 30.97 10.41 36.78
N ASP A 458 31.48 10.16 37.99
CA ASP A 458 31.00 10.79 39.22
C ASP A 458 31.10 12.32 39.16
N THR A 459 32.24 12.84 38.71
CA THR A 459 32.52 14.28 38.67
C THR A 459 31.58 15.02 37.73
N ARG A 460 31.22 14.42 36.59
CA ARG A 460 30.31 15.01 35.60
C ARG A 460 28.86 14.58 35.79
N ARG A 461 28.59 13.71 36.77
CA ARG A 461 27.29 13.05 36.99
C ARG A 461 26.70 12.47 35.69
N ALA A 462 27.58 11.85 34.90
CA ALA A 462 27.27 11.41 33.55
C ALA A 462 27.27 9.88 33.48
N TYR A 463 26.12 9.30 33.18
CA TYR A 463 26.02 7.90 32.77
C TYR A 463 26.15 7.85 31.26
N VAL A 464 27.03 7.00 30.73
CA VAL A 464 27.29 6.86 29.30
C VAL A 464 27.02 5.43 28.88
N GLU A 465 26.15 5.22 27.90
CA GLU A 465 25.97 3.97 27.16
C GLU A 465 26.59 4.10 25.77
N VAL A 466 27.39 3.11 25.38
CA VAL A 466 27.96 3.00 24.04
C VAL A 466 27.23 1.90 23.30
N LEU A 467 26.47 2.26 22.28
CA LEU A 467 25.62 1.35 21.50
C LEU A 467 26.15 1.22 20.07
N GLN A 468 26.16 -0.01 19.57
CA GLN A 468 26.51 -0.28 18.17
C GLN A 468 25.30 -0.06 17.26
N TYR A 469 25.52 0.51 16.07
CA TYR A 469 24.45 0.69 15.08
C TYR A 469 23.74 -0.62 14.75
N GLY A 470 24.51 -1.69 14.53
CA GLY A 470 23.94 -3.01 14.26
C GLY A 470 23.05 -3.54 15.38
N GLN A 471 23.30 -3.14 16.64
CA GLN A 471 22.46 -3.51 17.78
C GLN A 471 21.20 -2.65 17.85
N ILE A 472 21.30 -1.35 17.57
CA ILE A 472 20.12 -0.46 17.44
C ILE A 472 19.13 -1.00 16.42
N VAL A 473 19.62 -1.40 15.23
CA VAL A 473 18.78 -2.00 14.18
C VAL A 473 18.14 -3.30 14.67
N LYS A 474 18.93 -4.19 15.29
CA LYS A 474 18.41 -5.47 15.83
C LYS A 474 17.36 -5.26 16.91
N ASP A 475 17.63 -4.40 17.89
CA ASP A 475 16.71 -4.10 18.99
C ASP A 475 15.44 -3.40 18.50
N ALA A 476 15.56 -2.51 17.50
CA ALA A 476 14.41 -1.95 16.82
C ALA A 476 13.60 -3.04 16.11
N ARG A 477 14.22 -3.98 15.40
CA ARG A 477 13.49 -5.11 14.77
C ARG A 477 12.83 -6.01 15.81
N LEU A 478 13.54 -6.42 16.85
CA LEU A 478 13.05 -7.30 17.92
C LEU A 478 11.82 -6.71 18.62
N ARG A 479 11.82 -5.41 18.92
CA ARG A 479 10.65 -4.73 19.50
C ARG A 479 9.39 -4.81 18.62
N HIS A 480 9.57 -4.93 17.31
CA HIS A 480 8.48 -5.02 16.34
C HIS A 480 8.22 -6.44 15.85
N GLU A 481 9.07 -7.41 16.18
CA GLU A 481 8.99 -8.79 15.68
C GLU A 481 7.69 -9.49 16.10
N ALA A 482 7.25 -9.28 17.34
CA ALA A 482 5.97 -9.80 17.81
C ALA A 482 4.80 -9.29 16.94
N PHE A 483 4.84 -8.01 16.56
CA PHE A 483 3.84 -7.40 15.68
C PHE A 483 4.00 -7.89 14.24
N PHE A 484 5.22 -7.96 13.70
CA PHE A 484 5.48 -8.47 12.35
C PHE A 484 4.95 -9.90 12.19
N LYS A 485 5.20 -10.76 13.18
CA LYS A 485 4.75 -12.15 13.20
C LYS A 485 3.23 -12.28 13.32
N GLU A 486 2.60 -11.49 14.18
CA GLU A 486 1.13 -11.51 14.34
C GLU A 486 0.41 -11.00 13.08
N LEU A 487 1.05 -10.09 12.34
CA LEU A 487 0.48 -9.41 11.18
C LEU A 487 0.88 -10.05 9.83
N GLY A 488 1.71 -11.09 9.84
CA GLY A 488 2.20 -11.74 8.61
C GLY A 488 3.11 -10.86 7.74
N ILE A 489 3.72 -9.83 8.33
CA ILE A 489 4.62 -8.90 7.64
C ILE A 489 6.03 -9.52 7.67
N ASN A 490 6.44 -10.17 6.58
CA ASN A 490 7.79 -10.73 6.41
C ASN A 490 8.82 -9.65 6.14
#